data_AF-A0A383A787-F1
#
_entry.id   AF-A0A383A787-F1
#
_cell.length_a   1.000
_cell.length_b   1.000
_cell.length_c   1.000
_cell.angle_alpha   90.00
_cell.angle_beta   90.00
_cell.angle_gamma   90.00
#
_symmetry.space_group_name_H-M   'P 1'
#
loop_
_entity.id
_entity.type
_entity.pdbx_description
1 polymer ?
#
loop_
_entity_poly.entity_id
_entity_poly.type
_entity_poly.pdbx_seq_one_letter_code
_entity_poly.pdbx_strand_id
1 'polypeptide(L)' 'MKIYTKSGDQGETGLFFGGRVPKSDARCEAYGEADSVVSYMGLARALCLDKDNKELLLH' A
#
# COMPACT_ATOMS: atom_id res chain seq x y z
N MET A 1 -14.63 3.85 15.41
CA MET A 1 -13.14 3.92 15.41
C MET A 1 -12.72 4.83 14.27
N LYS A 2 -11.84 5.81 14.49
CA LYS A 2 -11.37 6.70 13.42
C LYS A 2 -10.12 6.08 12.79
N ILE A 3 -10.08 6.00 11.45
CA ILE A 3 -8.89 5.50 10.72
C ILE A 3 -7.78 6.57 10.71
N TYR A 4 -8.14 7.86 10.78
CA TYR A 4 -7.17 8.95 10.82
C TYR A 4 -6.68 9.22 12.24
N THR A 5 -5.36 9.35 12.40
CA THR A 5 -4.70 9.65 13.69
C THR A 5 -4.01 11.02 13.73
N LYS A 6 -3.80 11.66 12.58
CA LYS A 6 -3.04 12.93 12.40
C LYS A 6 -1.56 12.85 12.78
N SER A 7 -1.06 11.67 13.18
CA SER A 7 0.32 11.48 13.63
C SER A 7 1.37 11.78 12.57
N GLY A 8 0.99 11.81 11.28
CA GLY A 8 1.87 12.13 10.17
C GLY A 8 1.66 13.50 9.53
N ASP A 9 0.88 14.39 10.16
CA ASP A 9 0.59 15.74 9.61
C ASP A 9 1.86 16.61 9.56
N GLN A 10 2.86 16.30 10.38
CA GLN A 10 4.17 16.97 10.38
C GLN A 10 5.14 16.42 9.32
N GLY A 11 4.66 15.58 8.39
CA GLY A 11 5.48 15.06 7.29
C GLY A 11 6.29 13.81 7.61
N GLU A 12 6.13 13.24 8.81
CA GLU A 12 6.77 11.99 9.22
C GLU A 12 5.78 10.83 9.32
N THR A 13 6.31 9.60 9.36
CA THR A 13 5.53 8.39 9.63
C THR A 13 6.33 7.40 10.47
N GLY A 14 5.63 6.48 11.15
CA GLY A 14 6.26 5.42 11.93
C GLY A 14 6.57 4.18 11.09
N LEU A 15 7.69 3.53 11.37
CA LEU A 15 8.00 2.20 10.83
C LEU A 15 7.49 1.10 11.77
N PHE A 16 7.24 -0.09 11.21
CA PHE A 16 6.65 -1.22 11.92
C PHE A 16 7.47 -1.69 13.13
N PHE A 17 8.81 -1.63 13.07
CA PHE A 17 9.71 -2.00 14.17
C PHE A 17 10.20 -0.80 15.00
N GLY A 18 9.48 0.32 14.94
CA GLY A 18 9.84 1.56 15.63
C GLY A 18 10.70 2.49 14.79
N GLY A 19 10.85 3.72 15.28
CA GLY A 19 11.46 4.82 14.56
C GLY A 19 10.44 5.60 13.72
N ARG A 20 10.64 6.92 13.68
CA ARG A 20 9.92 7.83 12.79
C ARG A 20 10.86 8.30 11.71
N VAL A 21 10.35 8.38 10.49
CA VAL A 21 11.11 8.81 9.31
C VAL A 21 10.29 9.83 8.54
N PRO A 22 10.94 10.72 7.77
CA PRO A 22 10.24 11.54 6.80
C PRO A 22 9.43 10.67 5.85
N LYS A 23 8.26 11.14 5.41
CA LYS A 23 7.44 10.43 4.41
C LYS A 23 8.17 10.22 3.07
N SER A 24 9.19 11.02 2.80
CA SER A 24 10.07 10.90 1.62
C SER A 24 11.26 9.96 1.82
N ASP A 25 11.33 9.21 2.94
CA ASP A 25 12.35 8.19 3.14
C ASP A 25 12.21 7.07 2.09
N ALA A 26 13.32 6.56 1.57
CA ALA A 26 13.33 5.53 0.52
C ALA A 26 12.55 4.26 0.91
N ARG A 27 12.45 3.92 2.19
CA ARG A 27 11.63 2.79 2.67
C ARG A 27 10.13 3.07 2.49
N CYS A 28 9.69 4.29 2.80
CA CYS A 28 8.30 4.69 2.62
C CYS A 28 7.92 4.63 1.13
N GLU A 29 8.81 5.08 0.25
CA GLU A 29 8.61 4.99 -1.20
C GLU A 29 8.47 3.52 -1.66
N ALA A 30 9.40 2.65 -1.23
CA ALA A 30 9.35 1.24 -1.59
C ALA A 30 8.06 0.54 -1.12
N TYR A 31 7.58 0.86 0.09
CA TYR A 31 6.32 0.32 0.60
C TYR A 31 5.10 0.90 -0.14
N GLY A 32 5.14 2.18 -0.49
CA GLY A 32 4.09 2.83 -1.28
C GLY A 32 3.95 2.22 -2.68
N GLU A 33 5.07 1.86 -3.31
CA GLU A 33 5.03 1.17 -4.60
C GLU A 33 4.47 -0.26 -4.48
N ALA A 34 4.85 -0.99 -3.42
CA ALA A 34 4.25 -2.31 -3.16
C ALA A 34 2.73 -2.21 -2.94
N ASP A 35 2.26 -1.22 -2.18
CA ASP A 35 0.83 -0.96 -1.96
C ASP A 35 0.10 -0.59 -3.26
N SER A 36 0.76 0.18 -4.12
CA SER A 36 0.24 0.56 -5.44
C SER A 36 0.10 -0.66 -6.36
N VAL A 37 1.09 -1.55 -6.41
CA VAL A 37 1.01 -2.80 -7.17
C VAL A 37 -0.18 -3.66 -6.72
N VAL A 38 -0.38 -3.82 -5.41
CA VAL A 38 -1.52 -4.59 -4.88
C VAL A 38 -2.85 -3.94 -5.28
N SER A 39 -2.94 -2.61 -5.24
CA SER A 39 -4.12 -1.87 -5.69
C SER A 39 -4.40 -2.10 -7.19
N TYR A 40 -3.36 -2.07 -8.03
CA TYR A 40 -3.48 -2.36 -9.46
C TYR A 40 -3.88 -3.81 -9.75
N MET A 41 -3.35 -4.78 -9.01
CA MET A 41 -3.76 -6.19 -9.13
C MET A 41 -5.24 -6.35 -8.77
N GLY A 42 -5.70 -5.68 -7.71
CA GLY A 42 -7.11 -5.67 -7.32
C GLY A 42 -8.02 -5.11 -8.43
N LEU A 43 -7.60 -4.01 -9.06
CA LEU A 43 -8.31 -3.43 -10.20
C LEU A 43 -8.32 -4.37 -11.41
N ALA A 44 -7.17 -4.92 -11.79
CA ALA A 44 -7.05 -5.87 -12.90
C ALA A 44 -7.97 -7.07 -12.68
N ARG A 45 -8.03 -7.61 -11.46
CA ARG A 45 -8.90 -8.72 -11.10
C ARG A 45 -10.38 -8.35 -11.19
N ALA A 46 -10.76 -7.15 -10.75
CA ALA A 46 -12.15 -6.69 -10.84
C ALA A 46 -12.64 -6.62 -12.30
N LEU A 47 -11.76 -6.21 -13.21
CA LEU A 47 -12.05 -6.07 -14.64
C LEU A 47 -11.83 -7.36 -15.46
N CYS A 48 -11.13 -8.35 -14.90
CA CYS A 48 -10.84 -9.61 -15.59
C CYS A 48 -12.10 -10.49 -15.74
N LEU A 49 -12.35 -10.94 -16.99
CA LEU A 49 -13.45 -11.83 -17.36
C LEU A 49 -13.04 -13.31 -17.36
N ASP A 50 -11.76 -13.58 -17.61
CA ASP A 50 -11.23 -14.94 -17.61
C ASP A 50 -11.06 -15.44 -16.17
N LYS A 51 -11.59 -16.62 -15.87
CA LYS A 51 -11.64 -17.14 -14.50
C LYS A 51 -10.27 -17.54 -13.99
N ASP A 52 -9.44 -18.14 -14.83
CA ASP A 52 -8.12 -18.65 -14.44
C ASP A 52 -7.18 -17.48 -14.12
N ASN A 53 -7.19 -16.43 -14.95
CA ASN A 53 -6.45 -15.20 -14.68
C ASN A 53 -6.96 -14.45 -13.44
N LYS A 54 -8.26 -14.51 -13.16
CA LYS A 54 -8.85 -13.88 -11.96
C LYS A 54 -8.43 -14.56 -10.67
N GLU A 55 -8.22 -15.87 -10.69
CA GLU A 55 -7.63 -16.63 -9.59
C GLU A 55 -6.12 -16.36 -9.47
N LEU A 56 -5.40 -16.31 -10.59
CA LEU A 56 -3.97 -15.97 -10.59
C LEU A 56 -3.70 -14.61 -9.93
N LEU A 57 -4.54 -13.60 -10.19
CA LEU A 57 -4.40 -12.24 -9.61
C LEU A 57 -4.74 -12.16 -8.10
N LEU A 58 -5.18 -13.25 -7.48
CA LEU A 58 -5.43 -13.33 -6.03
C LEU A 58 -4.19 -13.84 -5.25
N HIS A 59 -3.25 -14.46 -5.96
CA HIS A 59 -2.03 -15.08 -5.42
C HIS A 59 -0.80 -14.20 -5.65
#